data_AF-A0A3B6VDF4-F1
#
_entry.id   AF-A0A3B6VDF4-F1
#
_cell.length_a   1.000
_cell.length_b   1.000
_cell.length_c   1.000
_cell.angle_alpha   90.00
_cell.angle_beta   90.00
_cell.angle_gamma   90.00
#
_symmetry.space_group_name_H-M   'P 1'
#
loop_
_entity.id
_entity.type
_entity.pdbx_description
1 polymer ?
#
loop_
_entity_poly.entity_id
_entity_poly.type
_entity_poly.pdbx_seq_one_letter_code
_entity_poly.pdbx_strand_id
1 'polypeptide(L)'
;MGIPEWKNIPLKEYIEQNTDIDVIIDRYACAMLTYGMLEEMKKSMPIQTSSVYVYLGNWIGVSVSNNGSILYGTHDTAANYSHTIVTDSNYICMCGKKGCWESVASINAFMKELQSKSNKYKNVSYEEIIKNHINDDIVIETYKKFSAYWVSIGIYNIVNTFDPETIFIGGEMLYLGDDFINEIKNNIKNKYNSYNFLTEINFINNFKDIEIYAAASVAIYDFYNYNLYKYLSK
;
A
#
# COMPACT_ATOMS: atom_id res chain seq x y z
N MET A 1 6.65 9.70 -6.78
CA MET A 1 6.37 8.69 -7.82
C MET A 1 4.97 8.98 -8.35
N GLY A 2 4.79 8.99 -9.66
CA GLY A 2 3.59 9.47 -10.37
C GLY A 2 3.88 9.47 -11.87
N ILE A 3 2.95 9.95 -12.69
CA ILE A 3 3.18 10.15 -14.13
C ILE A 3 4.39 11.12 -14.29
N PRO A 4 5.55 10.71 -14.83
CA PRO A 4 6.77 11.53 -14.81
C PRO A 4 6.63 12.92 -15.44
N GLU A 5 5.72 13.02 -16.40
CA GLU A 5 5.36 14.23 -17.13
C GLU A 5 4.51 15.19 -16.28
N TRP A 6 3.88 14.71 -15.21
CA TRP A 6 3.02 15.49 -14.34
C TRP A 6 3.84 16.17 -13.25
N LYS A 7 4.20 17.43 -13.50
CA LYS A 7 4.89 18.30 -12.55
C LYS A 7 4.06 19.56 -12.35
N ASN A 8 3.65 19.82 -11.10
CA ASN A 8 2.85 20.99 -10.72
C ASN A 8 1.62 21.19 -11.61
N ILE A 9 0.90 20.11 -11.90
CA ILE A 9 -0.35 20.16 -12.68
C ILE A 9 -1.47 20.65 -11.77
N PRO A 10 -2.16 21.76 -12.11
CA PRO A 10 -3.28 22.29 -11.34
C PRO A 10 -4.55 21.48 -11.65
N LEU A 11 -4.52 20.17 -11.36
CA LEU A 11 -5.59 19.25 -11.76
C LEU A 11 -6.92 19.61 -11.11
N LYS A 12 -6.87 19.98 -9.82
CA LYS A 12 -8.05 20.38 -9.06
C LYS A 12 -8.70 21.60 -9.71
N GLU A 13 -7.93 22.67 -9.88
CA GLU A 13 -8.41 23.93 -10.44
C GLU A 13 -8.90 23.75 -11.87
N TYR A 14 -8.21 22.92 -12.66
CA TYR A 14 -8.63 22.61 -14.02
C TYR A 14 -10.01 21.94 -14.06
N ILE A 15 -10.27 20.95 -13.20
CA ILE A 15 -11.56 20.27 -13.14
C ILE A 15 -12.64 21.23 -12.60
N GLU A 16 -12.36 21.97 -11.52
CA GLU A 16 -13.31 22.94 -10.94
C GLU A 16 -13.64 24.12 -11.87
N GLN A 17 -12.75 24.50 -12.79
CA GLN A 17 -13.05 25.55 -13.79
C GLN A 17 -13.92 25.03 -14.95
N ASN A 18 -13.90 23.72 -15.20
CA ASN A 18 -14.63 23.09 -16.30
C ASN A 18 -15.87 22.33 -15.81
N THR A 19 -16.12 22.30 -14.50
CA THR A 19 -17.25 21.64 -13.85
C THR A 19 -17.71 22.49 -12.66
N ASP A 20 -19.02 22.57 -12.38
CA ASP A 20 -19.51 23.26 -11.17
C ASP A 20 -19.44 22.36 -9.92
N ILE A 21 -18.38 21.56 -9.78
CA ILE A 21 -18.24 20.52 -8.75
C ILE A 21 -16.94 20.76 -7.97
N ASP A 22 -17.03 20.78 -6.64
CA ASP A 22 -15.87 20.83 -5.75
C ASP A 22 -15.01 19.56 -5.89
N VAL A 23 -13.69 19.73 -5.98
CA VAL A 23 -12.76 18.61 -6.22
C VAL A 23 -11.81 18.42 -5.04
N ILE A 24 -11.65 17.16 -4.63
CA ILE A 24 -10.66 16.73 -3.65
C ILE A 24 -9.73 15.74 -4.34
N ILE A 25 -8.42 15.96 -4.18
CA ILE A 25 -7.37 15.06 -4.65
C ILE A 25 -6.65 14.52 -3.43
N ASP A 26 -6.47 13.20 -3.40
CA ASP A 26 -5.72 12.52 -2.37
C ASP A 26 -4.80 11.45 -2.98
N ARG A 27 -3.83 10.99 -2.20
CA ARG A 27 -2.93 9.89 -2.58
C ARG A 27 -3.72 8.58 -2.54
N TYR A 28 -3.44 7.68 -3.48
CA TYR A 28 -4.09 6.37 -3.59
C TYR A 28 -4.17 5.62 -2.24
N ALA A 29 -3.04 5.49 -1.53
CA ALA A 29 -3.00 4.78 -0.26
C ALA A 29 -3.82 5.47 0.85
N CYS A 30 -3.93 6.81 0.82
CA CYS A 30 -4.79 7.55 1.74
C CYS A 30 -6.27 7.27 1.46
N ALA A 31 -6.68 7.36 0.19
CA ALA A 31 -8.06 7.07 -0.20
C ALA A 31 -8.49 5.65 0.20
N MET A 32 -7.61 4.65 -0.05
CA MET A 32 -7.86 3.27 0.34
C MET A 32 -7.96 3.09 1.85
N LEU A 33 -7.12 3.78 2.63
CA LEU A 33 -7.21 3.74 4.09
C LEU A 33 -8.48 4.42 4.60
N THR A 34 -8.87 5.57 4.01
CA THR A 34 -10.12 6.27 4.34
C THR A 34 -11.32 5.36 4.10
N TYR A 35 -11.36 4.61 3.00
CA TYR A 35 -12.40 3.60 2.79
C TYR A 35 -12.42 2.54 3.90
N GLY A 36 -11.25 1.95 4.21
CA GLY A 36 -11.14 0.95 5.27
C GLY A 36 -11.66 1.47 6.61
N MET A 37 -11.27 2.69 6.98
CA MET A 37 -11.77 3.37 8.17
C MET A 37 -13.29 3.55 8.13
N LEU A 38 -13.86 3.99 6.99
CA LEU A 38 -15.31 4.14 6.82
C LEU A 38 -16.07 2.81 6.96
N GLU A 39 -15.53 1.70 6.45
CA GLU A 39 -16.10 0.36 6.61
C GLU A 39 -16.03 -0.15 8.05
N GLU A 40 -14.97 0.18 8.79
CA GLU A 40 -14.89 -0.09 10.23
C GLU A 40 -15.96 0.69 11.02
N MET A 41 -16.21 1.95 10.67
CA MET A 41 -17.26 2.78 11.31
C MET A 41 -18.64 2.13 11.25
N LYS A 42 -18.95 1.48 10.11
CA LYS A 42 -20.24 0.82 9.90
C LYS A 42 -20.46 -0.34 10.87
N LYS A 43 -19.39 -0.92 11.39
CA LYS A 43 -19.43 -2.05 12.32
C LYS A 43 -19.56 -1.59 13.78
N SER A 44 -18.85 -0.53 14.18
CA SER A 44 -18.92 0.01 15.55
C SER A 44 -18.45 1.47 15.64
N MET A 45 -19.04 2.23 16.57
CA MET A 45 -18.67 3.62 16.91
C MET A 45 -18.26 3.76 18.40
N PRO A 46 -17.33 4.69 18.73
CA PRO A 46 -16.61 5.61 17.84
C PRO A 46 -15.39 4.97 17.14
N ILE A 47 -14.92 5.61 16.08
CA ILE A 47 -13.67 5.26 15.39
C ILE A 47 -12.54 5.80 16.23
N GLN A 48 -11.86 4.92 16.93
CA GLN A 48 -10.59 5.23 17.56
C GLN A 48 -9.52 4.26 17.05
N THR A 49 -9.46 4.05 15.73
CA THR A 49 -8.51 3.09 15.16
C THR A 49 -7.23 3.78 14.70
N SER A 50 -6.10 3.21 15.11
CA SER A 50 -4.79 3.43 14.51
C SER A 50 -4.64 2.36 13.43
N SER A 51 -4.73 2.75 12.16
CA SER A 51 -4.76 1.79 11.05
C SER A 51 -3.74 2.15 9.98
N VAL A 52 -3.26 1.14 9.26
CA VAL A 52 -2.31 1.34 8.15
C VAL A 52 -2.87 0.67 6.91
N TYR A 53 -2.73 1.34 5.77
CA TYR A 53 -2.91 0.70 4.47
C TYR A 53 -1.57 0.55 3.78
N VAL A 54 -1.29 -0.65 3.28
CA VAL A 54 -0.11 -0.97 2.45
C VAL A 54 -0.60 -1.43 1.08
N TYR A 55 -0.21 -0.69 0.05
CA TYR A 55 -0.34 -1.11 -1.34
C TYR A 55 0.94 -1.85 -1.78
N LEU A 56 0.79 -3.09 -2.22
CA LEU A 56 1.83 -3.95 -2.76
C LEU A 56 1.59 -4.17 -4.27
N GLY A 57 2.15 -3.30 -5.10
CA GLY A 57 2.05 -3.40 -6.56
C GLY A 57 3.38 -3.11 -7.25
N ASN A 58 3.32 -2.44 -8.42
CA ASN A 58 4.51 -1.97 -9.14
C ASN A 58 5.36 -0.98 -8.33
N TRP A 59 4.72 -0.31 -7.39
CA TRP A 59 5.31 0.57 -6.38
C TRP A 59 4.72 0.17 -5.01
N ILE A 60 5.32 0.68 -3.92
CA ILE A 60 4.77 0.49 -2.58
C ILE A 60 4.15 1.79 -2.08
N GLY A 61 2.91 1.70 -1.63
CA GLY A 61 2.19 2.81 -1.01
C GLY A 61 1.92 2.53 0.45
N VAL A 62 2.12 3.51 1.31
CA VAL A 62 1.73 3.41 2.71
C VAL A 62 0.95 4.66 3.12
N SER A 63 -0.17 4.45 3.80
CA SER A 63 -0.88 5.48 4.54
C SER A 63 -1.10 5.01 5.96
N VAL A 64 -1.10 5.95 6.90
CA VAL A 64 -1.30 5.69 8.32
C VAL A 64 -2.39 6.62 8.81
N SER A 65 -3.30 6.09 9.62
CA SER A 65 -4.25 6.87 10.40
C SER A 65 -3.93 6.73 11.87
N ASN A 66 -4.18 7.79 12.62
CA ASN A 66 -4.13 7.77 14.07
C ASN A 66 -5.36 8.52 14.60
N ASN A 67 -6.04 7.94 15.59
CA ASN A 67 -7.29 8.48 16.13
C ASN A 67 -8.31 8.83 15.02
N GLY A 68 -8.48 7.93 14.06
CA GLY A 68 -9.44 8.11 12.97
C GLY A 68 -9.11 9.25 12.00
N SER A 69 -7.87 9.75 11.97
CA SER A 69 -7.40 10.79 11.05
C SER A 69 -6.16 10.36 10.28
N ILE A 70 -6.14 10.61 8.97
CA ILE A 70 -4.98 10.33 8.12
C ILE A 70 -3.79 11.21 8.52
N LEU A 71 -2.62 10.60 8.66
CA LEU A 71 -1.37 11.28 8.93
C LEU A 71 -0.75 11.81 7.63
N TYR A 72 -1.04 13.07 7.29
CA TYR A 72 -0.42 13.75 6.16
C TYR A 72 0.97 14.34 6.49
N GLY A 73 1.18 14.74 7.74
CA GLY A 73 2.36 15.46 8.18
C GLY A 73 2.37 16.91 7.70
N THR A 74 3.45 17.65 7.99
CA THR A 74 3.53 19.10 7.70
C THR A 74 3.60 19.44 6.21
N HIS A 75 4.04 18.51 5.37
CA HIS A 75 4.28 18.73 3.95
C HIS A 75 3.59 17.67 3.06
N ASP A 76 2.57 16.98 3.59
CA ASP A 76 1.82 15.92 2.88
C ASP A 76 2.66 14.69 2.45
N THR A 77 3.82 14.51 3.07
CA THR A 77 4.76 13.40 2.80
C THR A 77 4.90 12.43 3.97
N ALA A 78 4.10 12.53 5.02
CA ALA A 78 4.17 11.55 6.10
C ALA A 78 3.81 10.14 5.58
N ALA A 79 4.35 9.15 6.29
CA ALA A 79 4.26 7.74 5.95
C ALA A 79 4.79 7.38 4.54
N ASN A 80 5.78 8.12 4.02
CA ASN A 80 6.50 7.74 2.79
C ASN A 80 7.45 6.55 3.02
N TYR A 81 6.88 5.44 3.48
CA TYR A 81 7.58 4.29 4.04
C TYR A 81 8.27 3.45 2.95
N SER A 82 7.76 3.50 1.72
CA SER A 82 8.32 2.80 0.56
C SER A 82 9.78 3.16 0.27
N HIS A 83 10.21 4.36 0.66
CA HIS A 83 11.58 4.85 0.47
C HIS A 83 12.46 4.78 1.73
N THR A 84 11.98 4.17 2.82
CA THR A 84 12.83 3.84 3.97
C THR A 84 13.89 2.83 3.57
N ILE A 85 15.09 2.96 4.13
CA ILE A 85 16.22 2.08 3.82
C ILE A 85 16.11 0.85 4.73
N VAL A 86 15.89 -0.33 4.14
CA VAL A 86 15.71 -1.59 4.88
C VAL A 86 16.87 -2.58 4.68
N THR A 87 17.81 -2.24 3.81
CA THR A 87 18.98 -3.06 3.49
C THR A 87 20.10 -2.19 2.93
N ASP A 88 21.35 -2.63 3.12
CA ASP A 88 22.56 -2.07 2.55
C ASP A 88 22.89 -2.62 1.15
N SER A 89 22.08 -3.55 0.65
CA SER A 89 22.24 -4.15 -0.67
C SER A 89 22.05 -3.14 -1.82
N ASN A 90 22.59 -3.49 -2.99
CA ASN A 90 22.64 -2.60 -4.15
C ASN A 90 21.33 -2.56 -4.98
N TYR A 91 20.17 -2.92 -4.42
CA TYR A 91 18.89 -2.77 -5.13
C TYR A 91 18.56 -1.28 -5.31
N ILE A 92 18.49 -0.83 -6.56
CA ILE A 92 18.27 0.58 -6.90
C ILE A 92 16.76 0.85 -7.00
N CYS A 93 16.29 1.82 -6.20
CA CYS A 93 14.94 2.36 -6.27
C CYS A 93 14.81 3.40 -7.38
N MET A 94 13.60 3.59 -7.91
CA MET A 94 13.33 4.65 -8.89
C MET A 94 13.55 6.06 -8.32
N CYS A 95 13.54 6.23 -7.00
CA CYS A 95 13.91 7.50 -6.36
C CYS A 95 15.42 7.81 -6.40
N GLY A 96 16.25 6.89 -6.92
CA GLY A 96 17.70 7.01 -7.05
C GLY A 96 18.50 6.50 -5.85
N LYS A 97 17.85 6.17 -4.74
CA LYS A 97 18.51 5.58 -3.56
C LYS A 97 18.65 4.07 -3.67
N LYS A 98 19.54 3.49 -2.86
CA LYS A 98 19.75 2.04 -2.73
C LYS A 98 19.08 1.50 -1.47
N GLY A 99 18.52 0.31 -1.56
CA GLY A 99 17.99 -0.39 -0.38
C GLY A 99 16.67 0.15 0.16
N CYS A 100 15.95 0.97 -0.62
CA CYS A 100 14.59 1.35 -0.27
C CYS A 100 13.71 0.10 -0.17
N TRP A 101 12.74 0.08 0.73
CA TRP A 101 11.80 -1.05 0.85
C TRP A 101 11.12 -1.41 -0.48
N GLU A 102 10.68 -0.42 -1.25
CA GLU A 102 10.11 -0.63 -2.58
C GLU A 102 11.05 -1.36 -3.56
N SER A 103 12.36 -1.12 -3.45
CA SER A 103 13.35 -1.72 -4.35
C SER A 103 13.51 -3.23 -4.16
N VAL A 104 12.97 -3.77 -3.07
CA VAL A 104 13.06 -5.20 -2.71
C VAL A 104 11.71 -5.88 -2.51
N ALA A 105 10.63 -5.12 -2.30
CA ALA A 105 9.31 -5.68 -1.97
C ALA A 105 8.19 -5.35 -2.98
N SER A 106 8.48 -4.70 -4.12
CA SER A 106 7.51 -4.42 -5.18
C SER A 106 7.46 -5.52 -6.25
N ILE A 107 6.46 -5.48 -7.14
CA ILE A 107 6.41 -6.32 -8.35
C ILE A 107 7.67 -6.12 -9.19
N ASN A 108 8.12 -4.88 -9.35
CA ASN A 108 9.35 -4.57 -10.07
C ASN A 108 10.58 -5.24 -9.45
N ALA A 109 10.64 -5.34 -8.12
CA ALA A 109 11.69 -6.06 -7.41
C ALA A 109 11.59 -7.57 -7.64
N PHE A 110 10.39 -8.15 -7.51
CA PHE A 110 10.12 -9.56 -7.77
C PHE A 110 10.53 -9.97 -9.20
N MET A 111 10.12 -9.19 -10.20
CA MET A 111 10.44 -9.49 -11.60
C MET A 111 11.94 -9.42 -11.86
N LYS A 112 12.64 -8.41 -11.34
CA LYS A 112 14.11 -8.32 -11.45
C LYS A 112 14.82 -9.51 -10.81
N GLU A 113 14.37 -9.90 -9.61
CA GLU A 113 14.93 -11.06 -8.90
C GLU A 113 14.71 -12.35 -9.72
N LEU A 114 13.49 -12.59 -10.20
CA LEU A 114 13.16 -13.76 -11.02
C LEU A 114 13.99 -13.83 -12.32
N GLN A 115 14.11 -12.69 -13.02
CA GLN A 115 14.88 -12.58 -14.25
C GLN A 115 16.38 -12.78 -14.04
N SER A 116 16.90 -12.42 -12.88
CA SER A 116 18.30 -12.68 -12.51
C SER A 116 18.58 -14.17 -12.33
N LYS A 117 17.58 -14.94 -11.89
CA LYS A 117 17.67 -16.40 -11.67
C LYS A 117 17.43 -17.21 -12.92
N SER A 118 16.67 -16.70 -13.89
CA SER A 118 16.38 -17.41 -15.12
C SER A 118 16.14 -16.47 -16.30
N ASN A 119 16.92 -16.68 -17.38
CA ASN A 119 16.76 -15.95 -18.65
C ASN A 119 15.39 -16.19 -19.31
N LYS A 120 14.67 -17.27 -18.95
CA LYS A 120 13.32 -17.59 -19.45
C LYS A 120 12.35 -16.42 -19.27
N TYR A 121 12.48 -15.65 -18.19
CA TYR A 121 11.52 -14.62 -17.82
C TYR A 121 11.92 -13.18 -18.20
N LYS A 122 13.03 -12.99 -18.93
CA LYS A 122 13.55 -11.64 -19.25
C LYS A 122 12.53 -10.72 -19.93
N ASN A 123 11.67 -11.29 -20.77
CA ASN A 123 10.66 -10.55 -21.53
C ASN A 123 9.22 -10.99 -21.19
N VAL A 124 9.04 -11.65 -20.05
CA VAL A 124 7.73 -12.12 -19.57
C VAL A 124 7.17 -11.07 -18.62
N SER A 125 5.92 -10.64 -18.84
CA SER A 125 5.28 -9.66 -17.97
C SER A 125 4.82 -10.28 -16.66
N TYR A 126 4.56 -9.47 -15.63
CA TYR A 126 4.02 -9.98 -14.37
C TYR A 126 2.67 -10.67 -14.56
N GLU A 127 1.79 -10.13 -15.41
CA GLU A 127 0.50 -10.73 -15.75
C GLU A 127 0.67 -12.10 -16.41
N GLU A 128 1.65 -12.26 -17.28
CA GLU A 128 1.98 -13.54 -17.90
C GLU A 128 2.56 -14.53 -16.88
N ILE A 129 3.37 -14.05 -15.91
CA ILE A 129 3.80 -14.89 -14.79
C ILE A 129 2.61 -15.45 -14.03
N ILE A 130 1.69 -14.58 -13.59
CA ILE A 130 0.50 -15.00 -12.85
C ILE A 130 -0.35 -15.99 -13.66
N LYS A 131 -0.53 -15.75 -14.96
CA LYS A 131 -1.42 -16.56 -15.79
C LYS A 131 -0.84 -17.91 -16.18
N ASN A 132 0.45 -17.96 -16.53
CA ASN A 132 1.04 -19.11 -17.22
C ASN A 132 2.19 -19.77 -16.46
N HIS A 133 2.80 -19.09 -15.48
CA HIS A 133 4.04 -19.53 -14.84
C HIS A 133 3.99 -19.53 -13.31
N ILE A 134 2.85 -19.25 -12.69
CA ILE A 134 2.74 -19.14 -11.23
C ILE A 134 3.14 -20.44 -10.50
N ASN A 135 2.97 -21.58 -11.17
CA ASN A 135 3.31 -22.91 -10.66
C ASN A 135 4.73 -23.36 -11.00
N ASP A 136 5.53 -22.55 -11.73
CA ASP A 136 6.91 -22.91 -12.02
C ASP A 136 7.75 -22.83 -10.73
N ASP A 137 8.54 -23.87 -10.42
CA ASP A 137 9.28 -23.99 -9.15
C ASP A 137 10.10 -22.74 -8.80
N ILE A 138 10.75 -22.14 -9.81
CA ILE A 138 11.58 -20.95 -9.65
C ILE A 138 10.76 -19.69 -9.35
N VAL A 139 9.52 -19.60 -9.84
CA VAL A 139 8.58 -18.52 -9.52
C VAL A 139 8.13 -18.67 -8.08
N ILE A 140 7.75 -19.88 -7.68
CA ILE A 140 7.36 -20.25 -6.31
C ILE A 140 8.48 -19.91 -5.33
N GLU A 141 9.69 -20.38 -5.62
CA GLU A 141 10.85 -20.10 -4.79
C GLU A 141 11.11 -18.59 -4.67
N THR A 142 10.97 -17.85 -5.77
CA THR A 142 11.23 -16.41 -5.78
C THR A 142 10.23 -15.66 -4.90
N TYR A 143 8.92 -15.89 -5.03
CA TYR A 143 7.98 -15.16 -4.17
C TYR A 143 8.04 -15.60 -2.70
N LYS A 144 8.32 -16.88 -2.41
CA LYS A 144 8.42 -17.36 -1.02
C LYS A 144 9.68 -16.87 -0.32
N LYS A 145 10.84 -16.95 -0.97
CA LYS A 145 12.13 -16.64 -0.32
C LYS A 145 12.54 -15.18 -0.43
N PHE A 146 12.15 -14.48 -1.50
CA PHE A 146 12.53 -13.09 -1.71
C PHE A 146 11.38 -12.13 -1.37
N SER A 147 10.26 -12.21 -2.11
CA SER A 147 9.18 -11.23 -1.96
C SER A 147 8.54 -11.28 -0.57
N ALA A 148 8.14 -12.48 -0.10
CA ALA A 148 7.48 -12.62 1.19
C ALA A 148 8.40 -12.21 2.34
N TYR A 149 9.71 -12.48 2.23
CA TYR A 149 10.69 -12.04 3.21
C TYR A 149 10.75 -10.52 3.34
N TRP A 150 10.92 -9.80 2.23
CA TRP A 150 11.03 -8.34 2.26
C TRP A 150 9.72 -7.64 2.60
N VAL A 151 8.58 -8.19 2.18
CA VAL A 151 7.26 -7.71 2.61
C VAL A 151 7.09 -7.88 4.12
N SER A 152 7.46 -9.03 4.69
CA SER A 152 7.39 -9.26 6.14
C SER A 152 8.27 -8.30 6.95
N ILE A 153 9.47 -7.96 6.46
CA ILE A 153 10.33 -6.95 7.11
C ILE A 153 9.64 -5.59 7.18
N GLY A 154 9.06 -5.14 6.07
CA GLY A 154 8.38 -3.84 6.05
C GLY A 154 7.15 -3.81 6.95
N ILE A 155 6.35 -4.88 6.96
CA ILE A 155 5.21 -5.01 7.86
C ILE A 155 5.68 -4.99 9.32
N TYR A 156 6.72 -5.74 9.67
CA TYR A 156 7.30 -5.72 11.02
C TYR A 156 7.75 -4.31 11.42
N ASN A 157 8.44 -3.60 10.55
CA ASN A 157 8.90 -2.26 10.84
C ASN A 157 7.71 -1.28 11.00
N ILE A 158 6.66 -1.41 10.18
CA ILE A 158 5.42 -0.63 10.31
C ILE A 158 4.77 -0.87 11.68
N VAL A 159 4.63 -2.13 12.11
CA VAL A 159 4.10 -2.49 13.43
C VAL A 159 4.90 -1.80 14.54
N ASN A 160 6.23 -1.91 14.50
CA ASN A 160 7.08 -1.28 15.53
C ASN A 160 7.10 0.25 15.48
N THR A 161 6.81 0.84 14.33
CA THR A 161 6.85 2.30 14.15
C THR A 161 5.53 2.95 14.59
N PHE A 162 4.41 2.33 14.25
CA PHE A 162 3.08 2.96 14.39
C PHE A 162 2.17 2.28 15.42
N ASP A 163 2.51 1.07 15.86
CA ASP A 163 1.68 0.23 16.74
C ASP A 163 0.18 0.26 16.34
N PRO A 164 -0.16 -0.07 15.08
CA PRO A 164 -1.53 0.02 14.64
C PRO A 164 -2.36 -1.15 15.17
N GLU A 165 -3.65 -0.91 15.36
CA GLU A 165 -4.64 -1.95 15.61
C GLU A 165 -4.77 -2.88 14.40
N THR A 166 -4.82 -2.30 13.19
CA THR A 166 -5.00 -3.05 11.94
C THR A 166 -4.07 -2.57 10.84
N ILE A 167 -3.54 -3.51 10.06
CA ILE A 167 -2.89 -3.27 8.77
C ILE A 167 -3.73 -3.91 7.66
N PHE A 168 -4.22 -3.08 6.76
CA PHE A 168 -4.83 -3.48 5.50
C PHE A 168 -3.76 -3.59 4.41
N ILE A 169 -3.73 -4.70 3.69
CA ILE A 169 -2.78 -4.95 2.61
C ILE A 169 -3.57 -5.25 1.34
N GLY A 170 -3.37 -4.45 0.30
CA GLY A 170 -3.95 -4.65 -1.02
C GLY A 170 -2.91 -4.51 -2.13
N GLY A 171 -3.29 -4.77 -3.37
CA GLY A 171 -2.43 -4.60 -4.54
C GLY A 171 -2.18 -5.88 -5.33
N GLU A 172 -1.65 -5.72 -6.53
CA GLU A 172 -1.50 -6.78 -7.53
C GLU A 172 -0.53 -7.90 -7.11
N MET A 173 0.36 -7.67 -6.12
CA MET A 173 1.20 -8.74 -5.58
C MET A 173 0.39 -9.87 -4.94
N LEU A 174 -0.83 -9.58 -4.48
CA LEU A 174 -1.69 -10.62 -3.90
C LEU A 174 -2.15 -11.65 -4.94
N TYR A 175 -2.01 -11.36 -6.23
CA TYR A 175 -2.26 -12.35 -7.30
C TYR A 175 -1.24 -13.49 -7.35
N LEU A 176 -0.14 -13.40 -6.59
CA LEU A 176 0.74 -14.54 -6.32
C LEU A 176 0.04 -15.65 -5.49
N GLY A 177 -1.13 -15.36 -4.94
CA GLY A 177 -2.03 -16.34 -4.34
C GLY A 177 -1.80 -16.60 -2.85
N ASP A 178 -2.61 -17.50 -2.29
CA ASP A 178 -2.65 -17.79 -0.86
C ASP A 178 -1.30 -18.30 -0.33
N ASP A 179 -0.54 -19.01 -1.15
CA ASP A 179 0.80 -19.49 -0.80
C ASP A 179 1.75 -18.35 -0.44
N PHE A 180 1.70 -17.24 -1.18
CA PHE A 180 2.49 -16.05 -0.90
C PHE A 180 2.02 -15.35 0.38
N ILE A 181 0.71 -15.20 0.54
CA ILE A 181 0.10 -14.59 1.74
C ILE A 181 0.44 -15.39 2.99
N ASN A 182 0.33 -16.72 2.92
CA ASN A 182 0.64 -17.62 4.03
C ASN A 182 2.11 -17.56 4.40
N GLU A 183 3.01 -17.43 3.42
CA GLU A 183 4.44 -17.26 3.71
C GLU A 183 4.73 -15.94 4.43
N ILE A 184 4.07 -14.83 4.05
CA ILE A 184 4.17 -13.56 4.78
C ILE A 184 3.71 -13.73 6.23
N LYS A 185 2.53 -14.36 6.44
CA LYS A 185 1.98 -14.62 7.78
C LYS A 185 2.92 -15.50 8.62
N ASN A 186 3.49 -16.53 8.01
CA ASN A 186 4.45 -17.43 8.66
C ASN A 186 5.73 -16.70 9.06
N ASN A 187 6.31 -15.88 8.17
CA ASN A 187 7.48 -15.07 8.48
C ASN A 187 7.20 -14.12 9.65
N ILE A 188 6.06 -13.42 9.63
CA ILE A 188 5.66 -12.52 10.71
C ILE A 188 5.55 -13.29 12.03
N LYS A 189 4.75 -14.36 12.06
CA LYS A 189 4.50 -15.15 13.27
C LYS A 189 5.77 -15.77 13.84
N ASN A 190 6.61 -16.36 12.99
CA ASN A 190 7.70 -17.22 13.45
C ASN A 190 9.05 -16.49 13.59
N LYS A 191 9.26 -15.36 12.89
CA LYS A 191 10.54 -14.64 12.90
C LYS A 191 10.46 -13.28 13.57
N TYR A 192 9.33 -12.59 13.45
CA TYR A 192 9.22 -11.17 13.79
C TYR A 192 8.29 -10.90 14.97
N ASN A 193 7.33 -11.79 15.25
CA ASN A 193 6.37 -11.63 16.34
C ASN A 193 6.90 -12.20 17.66
N SER A 194 8.12 -11.83 18.06
CA SER A 194 8.76 -12.36 19.28
C SER A 194 8.09 -11.92 20.58
N TYR A 195 7.23 -10.89 20.53
CA TYR A 195 6.53 -10.33 21.69
C TYR A 195 5.00 -10.35 21.56
N ASN A 196 4.45 -11.12 20.62
CA ASN A 196 3.01 -11.26 20.38
C ASN A 196 2.28 -9.91 20.23
N PHE A 197 2.73 -9.06 19.29
CA PHE A 197 1.99 -7.84 18.96
C PHE A 197 0.55 -8.16 18.54
N LEU A 198 -0.37 -7.28 18.91
CA LEU A 198 -1.82 -7.47 18.78
C LEU A 198 -2.39 -7.01 17.44
N THR A 199 -1.57 -6.36 16.60
CA THR A 199 -1.97 -5.85 15.28
C THR A 199 -2.58 -6.93 14.40
N GLU A 200 -3.81 -6.69 13.93
CA GLU A 200 -4.48 -7.52 12.95
C GLU A 200 -3.97 -7.22 11.53
N ILE A 201 -3.72 -8.26 10.73
CA ILE A 201 -3.23 -8.10 9.35
C ILE A 201 -4.26 -8.67 8.38
N ASN A 202 -4.89 -7.77 7.63
CA ASN A 202 -6.02 -8.05 6.74
C ASN A 202 -5.60 -7.88 5.27
N PHE A 203 -5.70 -8.95 4.48
CA PHE A 203 -5.40 -8.94 3.04
C PHE A 203 -6.67 -8.71 2.24
N ILE A 204 -6.66 -7.74 1.32
CA ILE A 204 -7.80 -7.28 0.53
C ILE A 204 -7.61 -7.73 -0.93
N ASN A 205 -8.14 -8.90 -1.27
CA ASN A 205 -7.99 -9.48 -2.60
C ASN A 205 -8.84 -8.77 -3.68
N ASN A 206 -9.94 -8.11 -3.29
CA ASN A 206 -10.84 -7.37 -4.17
C ASN A 206 -10.53 -5.85 -4.23
N PHE A 207 -9.27 -5.46 -3.99
CA PHE A 207 -8.89 -4.04 -3.90
C PHE A 207 -9.28 -3.22 -5.15
N LYS A 208 -9.25 -3.81 -6.36
CA LYS A 208 -9.67 -3.14 -7.60
C LYS A 208 -11.13 -2.72 -7.61
N ASP A 209 -12.00 -3.52 -7.01
CA ASP A 209 -13.43 -3.21 -6.91
C ASP A 209 -13.67 -2.07 -5.91
N ILE A 210 -12.70 -1.80 -5.03
CA ILE A 210 -12.78 -0.82 -3.95
C ILE A 210 -12.26 0.56 -4.38
N GLU A 211 -11.38 0.67 -5.39
CA GLU A 211 -10.67 1.91 -5.74
C GLU A 211 -11.60 3.11 -5.98
N ILE A 212 -12.72 2.89 -6.69
CA ILE A 212 -13.69 3.96 -6.97
C ILE A 212 -14.45 4.38 -5.70
N TYR A 213 -14.79 3.42 -4.83
CA TYR A 213 -15.42 3.70 -3.55
C TYR A 213 -14.45 4.38 -2.59
N ALA A 214 -13.16 4.07 -2.70
CA ALA A 214 -12.10 4.73 -1.95
C ALA A 214 -11.96 6.20 -2.34
N ALA A 215 -11.96 6.51 -3.63
CA ALA A 215 -12.00 7.90 -4.09
C ALA A 215 -13.24 8.65 -3.55
N ALA A 216 -14.43 8.04 -3.62
CA ALA A 216 -15.65 8.63 -3.07
C ALA A 216 -15.59 8.80 -1.53
N SER A 217 -14.94 7.88 -0.83
CA SER A 217 -14.82 7.89 0.64
C SER A 217 -14.03 9.09 1.14
N VAL A 218 -13.09 9.61 0.36
CA VAL A 218 -12.37 10.84 0.70
C VAL A 218 -13.32 12.02 0.80
N ALA A 219 -14.24 12.18 -0.16
CA ALA A 219 -15.23 13.25 -0.14
C ALA A 219 -16.23 13.10 1.02
N ILE A 220 -16.68 11.87 1.30
CA ILE A 220 -17.56 11.58 2.45
C ILE A 220 -16.84 11.92 3.76
N TYR A 221 -15.59 11.50 3.91
CA TYR A 221 -14.81 11.76 5.11
C TYR A 221 -14.53 13.26 5.32
N ASP A 222 -14.20 13.99 4.25
CA ASP A 222 -14.01 15.45 4.30
C ASP A 222 -15.30 16.18 4.70
N PHE A 223 -16.45 15.71 4.18
CA PHE A 223 -17.76 16.28 4.51
C PHE A 223 -18.03 16.26 6.02
N TYR A 224 -17.74 15.15 6.69
CA TYR A 224 -18.00 14.98 8.12
C TYR A 224 -16.94 15.60 9.03
N ASN A 225 -15.68 15.72 8.58
CA ASN A 225 -14.57 16.09 9.47
C ASN A 225 -14.03 17.51 9.28
N TYR A 226 -14.10 18.10 8.09
CA TYR A 226 -13.38 19.34 7.81
C TYR A 226 -14.27 20.47 7.26
N ASN A 227 -14.89 20.29 6.10
CA ASN A 227 -15.37 21.42 5.30
C ASN A 227 -16.90 21.53 5.19
N LEU A 228 -17.61 20.52 4.71
CA LEU A 228 -19.02 20.72 4.33
C LEU A 228 -20.00 20.82 5.51
N TYR A 229 -19.77 20.12 6.63
CA TYR A 229 -20.65 20.25 7.81
C TYR A 229 -20.64 21.66 8.42
N LYS A 230 -19.52 22.40 8.29
CA LYS A 230 -19.41 23.78 8.79
C LYS A 230 -20.17 24.80 7.96
N TYR A 231 -20.49 24.50 6.70
CA TYR A 231 -21.31 25.36 5.84
C TYR A 231 -22.81 25.10 5.96
N LEU A 232 -23.23 23.88 6.28
CA LEU A 232 -24.65 23.52 6.47
C LEU A 232 -25.18 23.81 7.88
N SER A 233 -24.32 24.17 8.82
CA SER A 233 -24.66 24.53 10.20
C SER A 233 -24.79 26.04 10.45
N LYS A 234 -24.99 26.82 9.39
CA LYS A 234 -25.43 28.23 9.43
C LYS A 234 -26.82 28.34 8.83
#